data_AF-A0A3Q9I7E7-F1
#
_entry.id   AF-A0A3Q9I7E7-F1
#
_cell.length_a   1.000
_cell.length_b   1.000
_cell.length_c   1.000
_cell.angle_alpha   90.00
_cell.angle_beta   90.00
_cell.angle_gamma   90.00
#
_symmetry.space_group_name_H-M   'P 1'
#
loop_
_entity.id
_entity.type
_entity.pdbx_description
1 polymer ?
#
loop_
_entity_poly.entity_id
_entity_poly.type
_entity_poly.pdbx_seq_one_letter_code
_entity_poly.pdbx_strand_id
1 'polypeptide(L)'
;MVDLYYHTGRSSYVKIGSPMDEVERYVVLNERLRNVPDEELTNTALYKYDHEYTFGQIANIGRAQYVQYYKEKMTKQKTMIGRLSLLQLPGNVRTFLGPKSGLPQGVDSARANASIQRWYGEYSLPAELFAVEAGTNVAEYGRTHQGLTDKSPIFLRDGYIVVNFNIETVRDGQTDKPYLQYIHAPLMNQWQQMEGFQRKITDSYGRTFTLLDGDVVFYHADQSSRDDFQSMVTH
;
A
#
# COMPACT_ATOMS: atom_id res chain seq x y z
N MET A 1 2.74 -16.67 -13.32
CA MET A 1 3.15 -15.33 -12.83
C MET A 1 3.56 -14.51 -14.04
N VAL A 2 3.48 -13.19 -13.95
CA VAL A 2 3.87 -12.27 -15.03
C VAL A 2 4.91 -11.28 -14.51
N ASP A 3 5.76 -10.79 -15.41
CA ASP A 3 6.57 -9.61 -15.13
C ASP A 3 5.86 -8.38 -15.68
N LEU A 4 5.87 -7.29 -14.92
CA LEU A 4 5.26 -6.03 -15.30
C LEU A 4 6.33 -5.00 -15.62
N TYR A 5 6.16 -4.33 -16.74
CA TYR A 5 7.00 -3.25 -17.20
C TYR A 5 6.18 -1.97 -17.36
N TYR A 6 6.81 -0.82 -17.19
CA TYR A 6 6.17 0.48 -17.38
C TYR A 6 7.16 1.50 -17.95
N HIS A 7 6.63 2.59 -18.49
CA HIS A 7 7.44 3.72 -18.93
C HIS A 7 7.59 4.74 -17.82
N THR A 8 8.80 5.29 -17.68
CA THR A 8 9.07 6.53 -16.93
C THR A 8 9.34 7.65 -17.92
N GLY A 9 9.39 8.91 -17.45
CA GLY A 9 9.77 10.04 -18.29
C GLY A 9 11.22 9.97 -18.85
N ARG A 10 12.05 9.03 -18.38
CA ARG A 10 13.48 8.91 -18.76
C ARG A 10 13.85 7.55 -19.33
N SER A 11 13.05 6.52 -19.11
CA SER A 11 13.38 5.14 -19.44
C SER A 11 12.12 4.39 -19.82
N SER A 12 12.22 3.64 -20.92
CA SER A 12 11.15 2.78 -21.40
C SER A 12 11.30 1.36 -20.86
N TYR A 13 10.17 0.69 -20.63
CA TYR A 13 10.12 -0.70 -20.16
C TYR A 13 10.99 -0.94 -18.93
N VAL A 14 10.75 -0.17 -17.87
CA VAL A 14 11.31 -0.42 -16.54
C VAL A 14 10.54 -1.57 -15.90
N LYS A 15 11.23 -2.65 -15.50
CA LYS A 15 10.60 -3.77 -14.80
C LYS A 15 10.27 -3.39 -13.36
N ILE A 16 9.02 -3.56 -12.94
CA ILE A 16 8.60 -3.36 -11.54
C ILE A 16 9.41 -4.27 -10.61
N GLY A 17 9.93 -3.71 -9.52
CA GLY A 17 10.79 -4.40 -8.54
C GLY A 17 12.23 -4.66 -9.00
N SER A 18 12.61 -4.23 -10.21
CA SER A 18 14.02 -4.25 -10.63
C SER A 18 14.81 -3.10 -10.00
N PRO A 19 16.16 -3.13 -10.04
CA PRO A 19 16.98 -2.00 -9.60
C PRO A 19 16.67 -0.67 -10.30
N MET A 20 16.11 -0.72 -11.52
CA MET A 20 15.70 0.47 -12.28
C MET A 20 14.33 1.01 -11.85
N ASP A 21 13.55 0.25 -11.07
CA ASP A 21 12.29 0.71 -10.47
C ASP A 21 12.60 1.57 -9.24
N GLU A 22 12.86 2.84 -9.50
CA GLU A 22 13.19 3.86 -8.50
C GLU A 22 11.97 4.72 -8.12
N VAL A 23 10.76 4.37 -8.59
CA VAL A 23 9.57 5.20 -8.33
C VAL A 23 9.09 5.01 -6.90
N GLU A 24 9.25 6.07 -6.13
CA GLU A 24 8.87 6.14 -4.73
C GLU A 24 7.40 6.57 -4.54
N ARG A 25 6.73 5.98 -3.55
CA ARG A 25 5.32 6.21 -3.23
C ARG A 25 5.20 6.83 -1.85
N TYR A 26 4.37 7.87 -1.77
CA TYR A 26 4.20 8.65 -0.56
C TYR A 26 2.73 8.84 -0.25
N VAL A 27 2.39 8.96 1.03
CA VAL A 27 1.08 9.42 1.49
C VAL A 27 1.24 10.54 2.50
N VAL A 28 0.23 11.40 2.56
CA VAL A 28 0.03 12.36 3.64
C VAL A 28 -1.13 11.83 4.49
N LEU A 29 -0.87 11.60 5.78
CA LEU A 29 -1.85 11.02 6.69
C LEU A 29 -3.10 11.90 6.78
N ASN A 30 -2.92 13.19 7.06
CA ASN A 30 -4.02 14.14 7.20
C ASN A 30 -4.26 14.90 5.89
N GLU A 31 -4.35 14.22 4.76
CA GLU A 31 -4.82 14.84 3.52
C GLU A 31 -6.34 15.05 3.56
N ARG A 32 -6.84 16.15 3.00
CA ARG A 32 -8.27 16.54 3.12
C ARG A 32 -9.22 15.42 2.68
N LEU A 33 -8.88 14.75 1.57
CA LEU A 33 -9.73 13.71 0.99
C LEU A 33 -9.64 12.36 1.70
N ARG A 34 -8.68 12.17 2.62
CA ARG A 34 -8.56 10.93 3.41
C ARG A 34 -9.59 10.87 4.54
N ASN A 35 -10.10 12.02 4.96
CA ASN A 35 -11.14 12.14 5.99
C ASN A 35 -10.77 11.40 7.30
N VAL A 36 -9.50 11.52 7.73
CA VAL A 36 -9.05 10.97 9.02
C VAL A 36 -9.76 11.74 10.15
N PRO A 37 -10.49 11.07 11.06
CA PRO A 37 -11.21 11.76 12.11
C PRO A 37 -10.29 12.57 13.03
N ASP A 38 -10.70 13.80 13.36
CA ASP A 38 -9.93 14.69 14.24
C ASP A 38 -9.69 14.06 15.62
N GLU A 39 -10.66 13.29 16.11
CA GLU A 39 -10.55 12.55 17.36
C GLU A 39 -9.43 11.48 17.27
N GLU A 40 -9.34 10.73 16.17
CA GLU A 40 -8.27 9.75 15.96
C GLU A 40 -6.89 10.42 15.95
N LEU A 41 -6.76 11.58 15.29
CA LEU A 41 -5.51 12.35 15.29
C LEU A 41 -5.16 12.86 16.69
N THR A 42 -6.15 13.34 17.44
CA THR A 42 -5.97 13.81 18.84
C THR A 42 -5.50 12.68 19.74
N ASN A 43 -6.19 11.55 19.70
CA ASN A 43 -5.89 10.36 20.50
C ASN A 43 -4.49 9.83 20.18
N THR A 44 -4.11 9.88 18.90
CA THR A 44 -2.79 9.47 18.45
C THR A 44 -1.70 10.41 18.95
N ALA A 45 -1.91 11.72 18.83
CA ALA A 45 -0.98 12.72 19.31
C ALA A 45 -0.74 12.61 20.82
N LEU A 46 -1.80 12.47 21.61
CA LEU A 46 -1.70 12.34 23.07
C LEU A 46 -0.91 11.10 23.48
N TYR A 47 -1.21 9.95 22.86
CA TYR A 47 -0.44 8.72 23.12
C TYR A 47 1.04 8.92 22.79
N LYS A 48 1.33 9.48 21.61
CA LYS A 48 2.71 9.71 21.16
C LYS A 48 3.47 10.63 22.11
N TYR A 49 2.87 11.74 22.52
CA TYR A 49 3.46 12.67 23.48
C TYR A 49 3.87 11.98 24.78
N ASP A 50 3.00 11.10 25.29
CA ASP A 50 3.19 10.44 26.59
C ASP A 50 4.13 9.22 26.53
N HIS A 51 4.30 8.57 25.37
CA HIS A 51 4.94 7.25 25.28
C HIS A 51 6.07 7.13 24.24
N GLU A 52 6.06 7.95 23.19
CA GLU A 52 7.02 7.82 22.08
C GLU A 52 8.13 8.87 22.10
N TYR A 53 8.01 9.91 22.92
CA TYR A 53 9.04 10.95 23.06
C TYR A 53 9.66 10.96 24.44
N THR A 54 10.97 11.19 24.46
CA THR A 54 11.72 11.50 25.67
C THR A 54 11.50 12.95 26.08
N PHE A 55 11.70 13.26 27.36
CA PHE A 55 11.61 14.63 27.87
C PHE A 55 12.40 15.63 27.03
N GLY A 56 13.63 15.30 26.61
CA GLY A 56 14.47 16.19 25.79
C GLY A 56 13.91 16.49 24.39
N GLN A 57 13.11 15.60 23.80
CA GLN A 57 12.53 15.79 22.46
C GLN A 57 11.32 16.73 22.48
N ILE A 58 10.63 16.86 23.63
CA ILE A 58 9.39 17.63 23.78
C ILE A 58 9.41 18.60 24.98
N ALA A 59 10.56 18.86 25.59
CA ALA A 59 10.71 19.65 26.83
C ALA A 59 10.08 21.05 26.76
N ASN A 60 9.98 21.61 25.56
CA ASN A 60 9.51 22.98 25.32
C ASN A 60 8.10 23.07 24.73
N ILE A 61 7.35 21.95 24.67
CA ILE A 61 5.99 21.93 24.11
C ILE A 61 5.02 21.24 25.06
N GLY A 62 3.95 21.94 25.43
CA GLY A 62 2.87 21.36 26.25
C GLY A 62 1.99 20.41 25.43
N ARG A 63 1.28 19.49 26.10
CA ARG A 63 0.38 18.51 25.45
C ARG A 63 -0.53 19.12 24.39
N ALA A 64 -1.28 20.18 24.74
CA ALA A 64 -2.22 20.81 23.81
C ALA A 64 -1.52 21.41 22.58
N GLN A 65 -0.36 22.04 22.77
CA GLN A 65 0.45 22.58 21.68
C GLN A 65 0.99 21.45 20.80
N TYR A 66 1.41 20.33 21.39
CA TYR A 66 1.87 19.17 20.66
C TYR A 66 0.76 18.57 19.80
N VAL A 67 -0.48 18.46 20.31
CA VAL A 67 -1.62 17.98 19.52
C VAL A 67 -1.83 18.85 18.27
N GLN A 68 -1.79 20.18 18.42
CA GLN A 68 -1.92 21.07 17.27
C GLN A 68 -0.76 20.92 16.29
N TYR A 69 0.48 20.88 16.80
CA TYR A 69 1.67 20.65 15.98
C TYR A 69 1.60 19.32 15.21
N TYR A 70 1.14 18.24 15.85
CA TYR A 70 0.96 16.95 15.22
C TYR A 70 -0.05 17.02 14.07
N LYS A 71 -1.23 17.59 14.32
CA LYS A 71 -2.31 17.71 13.32
C LYS A 71 -1.96 18.63 12.16
N GLU A 72 -1.29 19.75 12.42
CA GLU A 72 -1.04 20.78 11.42
C GLU A 72 0.29 20.59 10.68
N LYS A 73 1.27 19.94 11.30
CA LYS A 73 2.62 19.79 10.74
C LYS A 73 2.96 18.33 10.49
N MET A 74 3.02 17.50 11.53
CA MET A 74 3.53 16.13 11.39
C MET A 74 2.68 15.28 10.44
N THR A 75 1.36 15.29 10.62
CA THR A 75 0.44 14.48 9.80
C THR A 75 0.26 15.03 8.38
N LYS A 76 0.75 16.24 8.11
CA LYS A 76 0.79 16.88 6.78
C LYS A 76 2.09 16.59 6.01
N GLN A 77 3.07 15.94 6.64
CA GLN A 77 4.30 15.56 5.96
C GLN A 77 4.09 14.34 5.06
N LYS A 78 4.80 14.32 3.94
CA LYS A 78 4.88 13.13 3.08
C LYS A 78 5.60 12.02 3.83
N THR A 79 4.94 10.87 3.93
CA THR A 79 5.51 9.64 4.46
C THR A 79 5.76 8.69 3.31
N MET A 80 7.01 8.26 3.14
CA MET A 80 7.38 7.22 2.19
C MET A 80 6.74 5.90 2.61
N ILE A 81 6.01 5.28 1.70
CA ILE A 81 5.30 4.00 1.90
C ILE A 81 5.77 2.91 0.95
N GLY A 82 6.91 3.11 0.27
CA GLY A 82 7.57 2.09 -0.53
C GLY A 82 7.51 2.37 -2.03
N ARG A 83 7.47 1.32 -2.84
CA ARG A 83 7.57 1.35 -4.30
C ARG A 83 6.43 0.52 -4.92
N LEU A 84 6.40 0.38 -6.24
CA LEU A 84 5.36 -0.40 -6.92
C LEU A 84 5.33 -1.88 -6.50
N SER A 85 6.48 -2.43 -6.10
CA SER A 85 6.62 -3.82 -5.64
C SER A 85 6.48 -4.01 -4.13
N LEU A 86 6.37 -2.92 -3.35
CA LEU A 86 6.40 -2.98 -1.89
C LEU A 86 5.59 -1.85 -1.26
N LEU A 87 4.59 -2.19 -0.44
CA LEU A 87 3.86 -1.26 0.40
C LEU A 87 4.28 -1.41 1.87
N GLN A 88 4.94 -0.38 2.42
CA GLN A 88 5.30 -0.28 3.83
C GLN A 88 4.44 0.78 4.52
N LEU A 89 3.85 0.44 5.67
CA LEU A 89 3.01 1.35 6.44
C LEU A 89 3.68 1.69 7.78
N PRO A 90 4.61 2.66 7.80
CA PRO A 90 5.36 3.01 9.00
C PRO A 90 4.52 3.86 9.98
N GLY A 91 4.98 3.95 11.24
CA GLY A 91 4.38 4.70 12.37
C GLY A 91 3.73 6.05 12.08
N ASN A 92 4.22 6.76 11.07
CA ASN A 92 3.76 8.09 10.69
C ASN A 92 2.37 8.08 10.03
N VAL A 93 1.93 6.92 9.52
CA VAL A 93 0.59 6.74 8.92
C VAL A 93 -0.35 5.90 9.80
N ARG A 94 -0.03 5.80 11.10
CA ARG A 94 -0.87 5.12 12.11
C ARG A 94 -1.83 6.09 12.78
N THR A 95 -3.01 5.60 13.13
CA THR A 95 -3.85 6.16 14.21
C THR A 95 -4.26 5.12 15.25
N PHE A 96 -4.65 5.59 16.44
CA PHE A 96 -5.15 4.77 17.55
C PHE A 96 -6.67 4.93 17.75
N LEU A 97 -7.38 3.81 17.84
CA LEU A 97 -8.84 3.73 17.84
C LEU A 97 -9.43 2.91 18.98
N GLY A 98 -8.61 2.42 19.91
CA GLY A 98 -9.09 1.55 20.98
C GLY A 98 -10.11 2.21 21.91
N PRO A 99 -10.77 1.49 22.81
CA PRO A 99 -11.82 2.07 23.66
C PRO A 99 -11.28 3.12 24.65
N LYS A 100 -12.08 4.15 24.91
CA LYS A 100 -11.78 5.26 25.87
C LYS A 100 -12.70 5.25 27.08
N SER A 101 -13.85 4.58 26.95
CA SER A 101 -14.89 4.47 27.96
C SER A 101 -15.25 3.00 28.16
N GLY A 102 -15.95 2.71 29.26
CA GLY A 102 -16.31 1.32 29.61
C GLY A 102 -15.11 0.43 29.95
N LEU A 103 -13.97 1.04 30.30
CA LEU A 103 -12.77 0.30 30.66
C LEU A 103 -12.95 -0.33 32.05
N PRO A 104 -12.62 -1.62 32.23
CA PRO A 104 -12.58 -2.26 33.54
C PRO A 104 -11.65 -1.52 34.50
N GLN A 105 -11.93 -1.60 35.80
CA GLN A 105 -11.11 -0.95 36.83
C GLN A 105 -9.66 -1.44 36.76
N GLY A 106 -8.71 -0.49 36.77
CA GLY A 106 -7.27 -0.78 36.69
C GLY A 106 -6.71 -0.92 35.28
N VAL A 107 -7.53 -0.86 34.23
CA VAL A 107 -7.05 -0.80 32.84
C VAL A 107 -6.50 0.58 32.53
N ASP A 108 -5.25 0.62 32.07
CA ASP A 108 -4.63 1.85 31.58
C ASP A 108 -5.30 2.35 30.30
N SER A 109 -5.74 3.60 30.30
CA SER A 109 -6.50 4.20 29.20
C SER A 109 -5.66 4.45 27.96
N ALA A 110 -4.36 4.75 28.11
CA ALA A 110 -3.47 4.95 26.96
C ALA A 110 -3.20 3.61 26.25
N ARG A 111 -2.98 2.55 27.02
CA ARG A 111 -2.82 1.19 26.51
C ARG A 111 -4.10 0.68 25.86
N ALA A 112 -5.26 0.98 26.44
CA ALA A 112 -6.56 0.67 25.84
C ALA A 112 -6.73 1.41 24.50
N ASN A 113 -6.41 2.70 24.42
CA ASN A 113 -6.46 3.47 23.18
C ASN A 113 -5.55 2.87 22.09
N ALA A 114 -4.33 2.46 22.42
CA ALA A 114 -3.38 1.89 21.46
C ALA A 114 -3.64 0.41 21.08
N SER A 115 -4.64 -0.23 21.69
CA SER A 115 -4.98 -1.65 21.44
C SER A 115 -5.59 -1.89 20.05
N ILE A 116 -6.25 -0.89 19.47
CA ILE A 116 -6.76 -0.93 18.09
C ILE A 116 -6.02 0.14 17.29
N GLN A 117 -5.40 -0.29 16.19
CA GLN A 117 -4.58 0.54 15.34
C GLN A 117 -5.15 0.52 13.93
N ARG A 118 -5.14 1.67 13.25
CA ARG A 118 -5.44 1.77 11.83
C ARG A 118 -4.22 2.31 11.11
N TRP A 119 -3.92 1.73 9.97
CA TRP A 119 -2.86 2.17 9.08
C TRP A 119 -3.47 2.72 7.79
N TYR A 120 -2.96 3.86 7.34
CA TYR A 120 -3.40 4.50 6.12
C TYR A 120 -2.35 4.31 5.02
N GLY A 121 -2.74 3.72 3.91
CA GLY A 121 -1.87 3.44 2.78
C GLY A 121 -2.59 3.60 1.45
N GLU A 122 -1.81 3.65 0.39
CA GLU A 122 -2.30 3.71 -0.98
C GLU A 122 -1.44 2.80 -1.86
N TYR A 123 -2.11 1.95 -2.63
CA TYR A 123 -1.46 1.11 -3.62
C TYR A 123 -2.12 1.35 -4.97
N SER A 124 -1.31 1.48 -6.01
CA SER A 124 -1.77 1.45 -7.38
C SER A 124 -0.64 1.03 -8.30
N LEU A 125 -1.00 0.36 -9.39
CA LEU A 125 -0.08 0.17 -10.50
C LEU A 125 0.02 1.46 -11.34
N PRO A 126 1.11 1.64 -12.12
CA PRO A 126 1.19 2.67 -13.15
C PRO A 126 -0.01 2.63 -14.10
N ALA A 127 -0.35 3.79 -14.66
CA ALA A 127 -1.48 3.93 -15.58
C ALA A 127 -1.35 3.00 -16.80
N GLU A 128 -0.13 2.85 -17.33
CA GLU A 128 0.18 2.04 -18.49
C GLU A 128 1.21 0.97 -18.10
N LEU A 129 0.87 -0.27 -18.41
CA LEU A 129 1.63 -1.45 -18.04
C LEU A 129 1.81 -2.36 -19.25
N PHE A 130 2.93 -3.06 -19.23
CA PHE A 130 3.29 -4.05 -20.23
C PHE A 130 3.58 -5.36 -19.50
N ALA A 131 2.59 -6.24 -19.47
CA ALA A 131 2.72 -7.56 -18.88
C ALA A 131 3.40 -8.51 -19.86
N VAL A 132 4.33 -9.33 -19.39
CA VAL A 132 4.94 -10.42 -20.15
C VAL A 132 4.99 -11.68 -19.29
N GLU A 133 5.21 -12.84 -19.90
CA GLU A 133 5.48 -14.06 -19.15
C GLU A 133 6.67 -13.85 -18.21
N ALA A 134 6.58 -14.32 -16.95
CA ALA A 134 7.64 -14.13 -15.98
C ALA A 134 8.99 -14.67 -16.48
N GLY A 135 10.06 -13.89 -16.29
CA GLY A 135 11.41 -14.22 -16.76
C GLY A 135 11.70 -13.75 -18.19
N THR A 136 10.71 -13.20 -18.90
CA THR A 136 10.91 -12.68 -20.25
C THR A 136 11.83 -11.46 -20.24
N ASN A 137 12.91 -11.52 -21.01
CA ASN A 137 13.79 -10.38 -21.22
C ASN A 137 13.28 -9.51 -22.39
N VAL A 138 12.55 -8.45 -22.04
CA VAL A 138 11.95 -7.49 -22.98
C VAL A 138 13.01 -6.80 -23.86
N ALA A 139 14.19 -6.49 -23.32
CA ALA A 139 15.26 -5.87 -24.08
C ALA A 139 15.84 -6.82 -25.14
N GLU A 140 16.05 -8.09 -24.76
CA GLU A 140 16.53 -9.13 -25.69
C GLU A 140 15.51 -9.45 -26.78
N TYR A 141 14.21 -9.45 -26.44
CA TYR A 141 13.15 -9.58 -27.43
C TYR A 141 13.26 -8.47 -28.48
N GLY A 142 13.40 -7.21 -28.06
CA GLY A 142 13.56 -6.09 -28.98
C GLY A 142 14.78 -6.23 -29.90
N ARG A 143 15.90 -6.72 -29.37
CA ARG A 143 17.13 -6.97 -30.14
C ARG A 143 16.95 -8.05 -31.22
N THR A 144 16.11 -9.06 -30.95
CA THR A 144 15.95 -10.25 -31.81
C THR A 144 14.74 -10.17 -32.76
N HIS A 145 13.78 -9.27 -32.50
CA HIS A 145 12.52 -9.17 -33.24
C HIS A 145 12.36 -7.84 -34.00
N GLN A 146 13.48 -7.27 -34.48
CA GLN A 146 13.52 -6.04 -35.29
C GLN A 146 12.97 -4.80 -34.56
N GLY A 147 13.11 -4.76 -33.24
CA GLY A 147 12.65 -3.67 -32.39
C GLY A 147 11.55 -4.10 -31.43
N LEU A 148 11.21 -3.17 -30.55
CA LEU A 148 10.17 -3.33 -29.55
C LEU A 148 9.29 -2.09 -29.60
N THR A 149 7.99 -2.29 -29.65
CA THR A 149 6.99 -1.23 -29.59
C THR A 149 5.93 -1.62 -28.57
N ASP A 150 5.18 -0.65 -28.07
CA ASP A 150 4.08 -0.89 -27.12
C ASP A 150 3.01 -1.84 -27.67
N LYS A 151 2.99 -2.05 -29.00
CA LYS A 151 2.09 -2.95 -29.73
C LYS A 151 2.66 -4.36 -29.92
N SER A 152 3.91 -4.60 -29.56
CA SER A 152 4.58 -5.89 -29.77
C SER A 152 3.81 -7.05 -29.15
N PRO A 153 3.76 -8.22 -29.83
CA PRO A 153 2.93 -9.36 -29.42
C PRO A 153 3.44 -10.10 -28.18
N ILE A 154 4.64 -9.76 -27.70
CA ILE A 154 5.18 -10.24 -26.42
C ILE A 154 4.33 -9.79 -25.22
N PHE A 155 3.60 -8.68 -25.35
CA PHE A 155 2.81 -8.12 -24.26
C PHE A 155 1.45 -8.80 -24.14
N LEU A 156 1.20 -9.37 -22.97
CA LEU A 156 -0.06 -9.98 -22.57
C LEU A 156 -1.08 -8.87 -22.30
N ARG A 157 -2.14 -8.82 -23.11
CA ARG A 157 -3.25 -7.85 -22.96
C ARG A 157 -4.56 -8.50 -22.55
N ASP A 158 -4.72 -9.79 -22.85
CA ASP A 158 -5.97 -10.48 -22.56
C ASP A 158 -6.06 -10.90 -21.10
N GLY A 159 -7.10 -10.44 -20.40
CA GLY A 159 -7.42 -10.86 -19.04
C GLY A 159 -7.10 -9.82 -17.97
N TYR A 160 -6.69 -10.29 -16.80
CA TYR A 160 -6.47 -9.45 -15.62
C TYR A 160 -5.05 -9.58 -15.07
N ILE A 161 -4.47 -8.46 -14.66
CA ILE A 161 -3.35 -8.41 -13.74
C ILE A 161 -3.92 -8.52 -12.32
N VAL A 162 -3.63 -9.63 -11.66
CA VAL A 162 -4.02 -9.85 -10.25
C VAL A 162 -2.87 -9.43 -9.36
N VAL A 163 -3.13 -8.50 -8.44
CA VAL A 163 -2.16 -8.07 -7.43
C VAL A 163 -2.34 -8.91 -6.18
N ASN A 164 -1.31 -9.70 -5.90
CA ASN A 164 -1.23 -10.56 -4.74
C ASN A 164 -0.46 -9.86 -3.60
N PHE A 165 -1.04 -9.77 -2.42
CA PHE A 165 -0.44 -9.19 -1.22
C PHE A 165 -0.04 -10.27 -0.23
N ASN A 166 1.27 -10.35 0.05
CA ASN A 166 1.77 -10.96 1.27
C ASN A 166 1.79 -9.91 2.40
N ILE A 167 0.87 -10.03 3.35
CA ILE A 167 0.71 -9.05 4.44
C ILE A 167 1.45 -9.55 5.68
N GLU A 168 2.34 -8.71 6.19
CA GLU A 168 3.20 -9.01 7.32
C GLU A 168 3.28 -7.80 8.27
N THR A 169 3.53 -8.08 9.55
CA THR A 169 3.94 -7.05 10.51
C THR A 169 5.44 -7.16 10.76
N VAL A 170 6.10 -6.01 10.82
CA VAL A 170 7.54 -5.91 11.02
C VAL A 170 7.83 -5.14 12.31
N ARG A 171 8.87 -5.57 13.03
CA ARG A 171 9.39 -4.86 14.20
C ARG A 171 10.76 -4.27 13.90
N ASP A 172 10.99 -3.06 14.41
CA ASP A 172 12.28 -2.36 14.31
C ASP A 172 12.84 -2.27 12.88
N GLY A 173 11.96 -2.24 11.88
CA GLY A 173 12.33 -2.19 10.46
C GLY A 173 12.92 -3.48 9.87
N GLN A 174 12.91 -4.60 10.60
CA GLN A 174 13.46 -5.89 10.14
C GLN A 174 12.52 -6.61 9.16
N THR A 175 12.56 -6.21 7.89
CA THR A 175 11.67 -6.76 6.84
C THR A 175 12.01 -8.20 6.44
N ASP A 176 13.16 -8.73 6.85
CA ASP A 176 13.57 -10.12 6.66
C ASP A 176 13.03 -11.07 7.75
N LYS A 177 12.41 -10.51 8.80
CA LYS A 177 11.91 -11.25 9.97
C LYS A 177 10.49 -10.81 10.34
N PRO A 178 9.47 -11.29 9.62
CA PRO A 178 8.09 -10.94 9.93
C PRO A 178 7.68 -11.43 11.32
N TYR A 179 6.99 -10.57 12.07
CA TYR A 179 6.52 -10.87 13.43
C TYR A 179 5.17 -11.60 13.41
N LEU A 180 4.24 -11.14 12.57
CA LEU A 180 2.96 -11.78 12.27
C LEU A 180 2.78 -11.80 10.76
N GLN A 181 2.10 -12.82 10.24
CA GLN A 181 1.90 -13.02 8.80
C GLN A 181 0.46 -13.45 8.51
N TYR A 182 -0.07 -13.03 7.37
CA TYR A 182 -1.39 -13.44 6.91
C TYR A 182 -1.39 -14.83 6.24
N ILE A 183 -0.35 -15.15 5.46
CA ILE A 183 -0.32 -16.36 4.62
C ILE A 183 0.48 -17.48 5.27
N HIS A 184 1.71 -17.18 5.72
CA HIS A 184 2.68 -18.19 6.18
C HIS A 184 2.82 -18.27 7.71
N ALA A 185 1.82 -17.82 8.46
CA ALA A 185 1.82 -17.98 9.91
C ALA A 185 1.69 -19.47 10.30
N PRO A 186 2.41 -19.92 11.35
CA PRO A 186 2.51 -21.35 11.67
C PRO A 186 1.20 -21.99 12.14
N LEU A 187 0.28 -21.19 12.69
CA LEU A 187 -0.96 -21.67 13.29
C LEU A 187 -2.17 -21.52 12.37
N MET A 188 -2.19 -20.48 11.54
CA MET A 188 -3.40 -20.09 10.82
C MET A 188 -3.09 -19.15 9.65
N ASN A 189 -3.75 -19.40 8.52
CA ASN A 189 -3.86 -18.50 7.39
C ASN A 189 -5.06 -17.56 7.60
N GLN A 190 -4.78 -16.27 7.71
CA GLN A 190 -5.76 -15.25 8.09
C GLN A 190 -6.82 -15.04 7.00
N TRP A 191 -6.44 -15.11 5.72
CA TRP A 191 -7.37 -14.95 4.60
C TRP A 191 -8.52 -15.96 4.66
N GLN A 192 -8.19 -17.23 4.82
CA GLN A 192 -9.19 -18.30 4.74
C GLN A 192 -9.92 -18.53 6.05
N GLN A 193 -9.20 -18.46 7.16
CA GLN A 193 -9.71 -18.95 8.45
C GLN A 193 -10.31 -17.83 9.31
N MET A 194 -10.05 -16.56 9.00
CA MET A 194 -10.62 -15.41 9.71
C MET A 194 -11.41 -14.45 8.81
N GLU A 195 -10.86 -14.04 7.66
CA GLU A 195 -11.45 -12.98 6.83
C GLU A 195 -12.57 -13.48 5.89
N GLY A 196 -12.77 -14.80 5.77
CA GLY A 196 -13.82 -15.40 4.93
C GLY A 196 -13.53 -15.32 3.42
N PHE A 197 -12.25 -15.30 3.03
CA PHE A 197 -11.81 -15.20 1.64
C PHE A 197 -12.39 -16.31 0.75
N GLN A 198 -12.92 -15.93 -0.42
CA GLN A 198 -13.47 -16.86 -1.40
C GLN A 198 -12.44 -17.21 -2.47
N ARG A 199 -12.09 -18.50 -2.56
CA ARG A 199 -11.14 -19.00 -3.57
C ARG A 199 -11.71 -19.07 -4.99
N LYS A 200 -13.00 -18.79 -5.18
CA LYS A 200 -13.64 -18.78 -6.49
C LYS A 200 -14.51 -17.55 -6.61
N ILE A 201 -14.25 -16.76 -7.64
CA ILE A 201 -15.08 -15.61 -8.00
C ILE A 201 -15.50 -15.75 -9.46
N THR A 202 -16.68 -15.24 -9.78
CA THR A 202 -17.17 -15.15 -11.16
C THR A 202 -17.35 -13.68 -11.50
N ASP A 203 -16.75 -13.24 -12.60
CA ASP A 203 -16.92 -11.86 -13.06
C ASP A 203 -18.29 -11.62 -13.70
N SER A 204 -18.56 -10.37 -14.07
CA SER A 204 -19.79 -9.97 -14.77
C SER A 204 -19.96 -10.61 -16.16
N TYR A 205 -18.89 -11.20 -16.71
CA TYR A 205 -18.89 -11.90 -18.00
C TYR A 205 -19.06 -13.42 -17.85
N GLY A 206 -19.26 -13.92 -16.62
CA GLY A 206 -19.45 -15.34 -16.33
C GLY A 206 -18.14 -16.15 -16.27
N ARG A 207 -16.98 -15.50 -16.31
CA ARG A 207 -15.68 -16.18 -16.19
C ARG A 207 -15.38 -16.43 -14.73
N THR A 208 -15.05 -17.69 -14.40
CA THR A 208 -14.69 -18.09 -13.04
C THR A 208 -13.18 -18.12 -12.86
N PHE A 209 -12.69 -17.44 -11.83
CA PHE A 209 -11.28 -17.41 -11.44
C PHE A 209 -11.07 -18.22 -10.17
N THR A 210 -9.96 -18.95 -10.10
CA THR A 210 -9.49 -19.54 -8.84
C THR A 210 -8.45 -18.62 -8.24
N LEU A 211 -8.69 -18.18 -7.01
CA LEU A 211 -7.85 -17.20 -6.34
C LEU A 211 -6.83 -17.87 -5.41
N LEU A 212 -5.66 -17.25 -5.33
CA LEU A 212 -4.64 -17.53 -4.34
C LEU A 212 -4.82 -16.64 -3.12
N ASP A 213 -4.29 -17.07 -1.98
CA ASP A 213 -4.28 -16.25 -0.78
C ASP A 213 -3.51 -14.97 -1.05
N GLY A 214 -4.14 -13.83 -0.73
CA GLY A 214 -3.59 -12.51 -1.01
C GLY A 214 -4.01 -11.91 -2.34
N ASP A 215 -4.77 -12.58 -3.20
CA ASP A 215 -5.32 -11.94 -4.40
C ASP A 215 -6.39 -10.91 -4.02
N VAL A 216 -6.04 -9.61 -4.07
CA VAL A 216 -6.91 -8.52 -3.58
C VAL A 216 -7.44 -7.64 -4.70
N VAL A 217 -6.62 -7.30 -5.71
CA VAL A 217 -6.98 -6.31 -6.74
C VAL A 217 -6.82 -6.89 -8.14
N PHE A 218 -7.79 -6.61 -9.00
CA PHE A 218 -7.83 -7.06 -10.40
C PHE A 218 -7.81 -5.83 -11.30
N TYR A 219 -6.77 -5.71 -12.12
CA TYR A 219 -6.67 -4.69 -13.16
C TYR A 219 -6.89 -5.33 -14.52
N HIS A 220 -7.68 -4.70 -15.37
CA HIS A 220 -7.77 -5.10 -16.77
C HIS A 220 -6.39 -4.92 -17.44
N ALA A 221 -5.89 -5.97 -18.09
CA ALA A 221 -4.56 -5.94 -18.71
C ALA A 221 -4.53 -5.15 -20.04
N ASP A 222 -5.71 -4.92 -20.63
CA ASP A 222 -5.93 -4.19 -21.88
C ASP A 222 -6.36 -2.73 -21.68
N GLN A 223 -6.55 -2.28 -20.44
CA GLN A 223 -7.03 -0.93 -20.11
C GLN A 223 -5.98 -0.13 -19.36
N SER A 224 -5.89 1.16 -19.70
CA SER A 224 -5.09 2.14 -18.98
C SER A 224 -5.98 3.21 -18.39
N SER A 225 -5.62 3.72 -17.22
CA SER A 225 -6.32 4.89 -16.68
C SER A 225 -6.18 6.12 -17.61
N ARG A 226 -5.24 6.12 -18.56
CA ARG A 226 -5.12 7.17 -19.60
C ARG A 226 -6.21 7.06 -20.66
N ASP A 227 -6.76 5.88 -20.90
CA ASP A 227 -7.83 5.68 -21.89
C ASP A 227 -9.14 6.32 -21.43
N ASP A 228 -9.34 6.36 -20.10
CA ASP A 228 -10.50 6.98 -19.46
C ASP A 228 -10.44 8.52 -19.43
N PHE A 229 -9.25 9.11 -19.59
CA PHE A 229 -9.09 10.57 -19.72
C PHE A 229 -9.04 10.98 -21.18
N GLN A 230 -10.17 10.92 -21.89
CA GLN A 230 -10.32 11.66 -23.13
C GLN A 230 -10.34 13.16 -22.82
N SER A 231 -9.26 13.86 -23.18
CA SER A 231 -9.24 15.32 -23.24
C SER A 231 -10.27 15.80 -24.28
N MET A 232 -11.51 16.04 -23.85
CA MET A 232 -12.45 16.85 -24.62
C MET A 232 -12.05 18.32 -24.50
N VAL A 233 -10.98 18.70 -25.21
CA VAL A 233 -10.72 20.11 -25.50
C VAL A 233 -10.48 20.23 -26.99
N THR A 234 -11.46 20.79 -27.69
CA THR A 234 -11.27 21.37 -29.02
C THR A 234 -10.35 22.58 -28.88
N HIS A 235 -9.20 22.55 -29.55
CA HIS A 235 -8.47 23.77 -29.90
C HIS A 235 -9.05 24.39 -31.16
#